data_AF-A0A2H4R181-F1
#
_entry.id   AF-A0A2H4R181-F1
#
_cell.length_a   1.000
_cell.length_b   1.000
_cell.length_c   1.000
_cell.angle_alpha   90.00
_cell.angle_beta   90.00
_cell.angle_gamma   90.00
#
_symmetry.space_group_name_H-M   'P 1'
#
loop_
_entity.id
_entity.type
_entity.pdbx_description
1 polymer ?
#
loop_
_entity_poly.entity_id
_entity_poly.type
_entity_poly.pdbx_seq_one_letter_code
_entity_poly.pdbx_strand_id
1 'polypeptide(L)'
;MLQDMGLKHVIVGHSERRRIMGETDEQSAKKAKRALEKGMTVIFCVGETLDERKANRTMEVNIAQLEALGKELGESKMLWKEVVIAYEPVWSI
;
A
#
# COMPACT_ATOMS: atom_id res chain seq x y z
N MET A 1 17.68 -7.25 -7.58
CA MET A 1 17.62 -6.30 -8.71
C MET A 1 17.50 -4.85 -8.24
N LEU A 2 16.37 -4.40 -7.67
CA LEU A 2 16.21 -2.97 -7.30
C LEU A 2 17.30 -2.46 -6.34
N GLN A 3 17.66 -3.26 -5.34
CA GLN A 3 18.73 -2.92 -4.40
C GLN A 3 20.12 -2.93 -5.04
N ASP A 4 20.37 -3.87 -5.96
CA ASP A 4 21.64 -3.95 -6.70
C ASP A 4 21.83 -2.71 -7.59
N MET A 5 20.73 -2.05 -7.97
CA MET A 5 20.72 -0.77 -8.69
C MET A 5 20.82 0.44 -7.74
N GLY A 6 20.98 0.23 -6.43
CA GLY A 6 21.10 1.29 -5.43
C GLY A 6 19.77 1.99 -5.08
N LEU A 7 18.63 1.46 -5.53
CA LEU A 7 17.32 2.03 -5.21
C LEU A 7 16.92 1.72 -3.77
N LYS A 8 16.40 2.73 -3.07
CA LYS A 8 16.04 2.65 -1.64
C LYS A 8 14.54 2.56 -1.37
N HIS A 9 13.74 3.13 -2.27
CA HIS A 9 12.29 3.24 -2.09
C HIS A 9 11.56 2.44 -3.17
N VAL A 10 10.36 1.96 -2.83
CA VAL A 10 9.43 1.37 -3.79
C VAL A 10 7.99 1.80 -3.47
N ILE A 11 7.24 2.15 -4.51
CA ILE A 11 5.81 2.44 -4.40
C ILE A 11 5.04 1.14 -4.58
N VAL A 12 4.10 0.86 -3.68
CA VAL A 12 3.28 -0.35 -3.66
C VAL A 12 1.82 0.03 -3.48
N GLY A 13 0.92 -0.63 -4.22
CA GLY A 13 -0.51 -0.40 -4.09
C GLY A 13 -1.03 0.91 -4.70
N HIS A 14 -0.28 1.52 -5.62
CA HIS A 14 -0.73 2.75 -6.31
C HIS A 14 -2.10 2.56 -6.97
N SER A 15 -2.95 3.58 -6.92
CA SER A 15 -4.33 3.55 -7.43
C SER A 15 -4.44 3.03 -8.87
N GLU A 16 -3.54 3.44 -9.77
CA GLU A 16 -3.47 2.95 -11.15
C GLU A 16 -3.24 1.44 -11.24
N ARG A 17 -2.37 0.88 -10.38
CA ARG A 17 -2.09 -0.56 -10.39
C ARG A 17 -3.30 -1.36 -9.90
N ARG A 18 -4.02 -0.84 -8.90
CA ARG A 18 -5.26 -1.45 -8.40
C ARG A 18 -6.36 -1.42 -9.46
N ARG A 19 -6.57 -0.26 -10.09
CA ARG A 19 -7.68 -0.05 -11.04
C ARG A 19 -7.43 -0.66 -12.41
N ILE A 20 -6.22 -0.52 -12.96
CA ILE A 20 -5.90 -0.93 -14.34
C ILE A 20 -5.40 -2.37 -14.36
N MET A 21 -4.58 -2.77 -13.37
CA MET A 21 -3.98 -4.11 -13.34
C MET A 21 -4.69 -5.08 -12.39
N GLY A 22 -5.73 -4.65 -11.68
CA GLY A 22 -6.49 -5.49 -10.75
C GLY A 22 -5.69 -5.91 -9.51
N GLU A 23 -4.70 -5.12 -9.09
CA GLU A 23 -3.90 -5.44 -7.92
C GLU A 23 -4.73 -5.41 -6.63
N THR A 24 -4.79 -6.55 -5.92
CA THR A 24 -5.56 -6.68 -4.68
C THR A 24 -4.81 -6.16 -3.44
N ASP A 25 -5.52 -6.01 -2.33
CA ASP A 25 -4.95 -5.60 -1.05
C ASP A 25 -3.92 -6.60 -0.54
N GLU A 26 -4.20 -7.90 -0.66
CA GLU A 26 -3.28 -8.97 -0.27
C GLU A 26 -2.04 -9.01 -1.15
N GLN A 27 -2.18 -8.76 -2.45
CA GLN A 27 -1.04 -8.67 -3.36
C GLN A 27 -0.14 -7.48 -3.01
N SER A 28 -0.75 -6.31 -2.75
CA SER A 28 -0.03 -5.12 -2.33
C SER A 28 0.69 -5.35 -1.00
N ALA A 29 0.02 -5.91 -0.01
CA ALA A 29 0.59 -6.18 1.31
C ALA A 29 1.77 -7.17 1.24
N LYS A 30 1.64 -8.26 0.47
CA LYS A 30 2.74 -9.23 0.27
C LYS A 30 3.95 -8.61 -0.43
N LYS A 31 3.74 -7.74 -1.43
CA LYS A 31 4.82 -7.00 -2.08
C LYS A 31 5.50 -6.04 -1.11
N ALA A 32 4.73 -5.32 -0.30
CA ALA A 32 5.26 -4.42 0.73
C ALA A 32 6.15 -5.18 1.72
N LYS A 33 5.64 -6.25 2.33
CA LYS A 33 6.43 -7.11 3.23
C LYS A 33 7.71 -7.60 2.57
N ARG A 34 7.63 -8.09 1.33
CA ARG A 34 8.81 -8.59 0.61
C ARG A 34 9.87 -7.50 0.40
N ALA A 35 9.46 -6.27 0.09
CA ALA A 35 10.38 -5.14 -0.05
C ALA A 35 11.01 -4.74 1.28
N LEU A 36 10.22 -4.68 2.35
CA LEU A 36 10.68 -4.35 3.71
C LEU A 36 11.66 -5.39 4.26
N GLU A 37 11.37 -6.69 4.08
CA GLU A 37 12.28 -7.79 4.46
C GLU A 37 13.61 -7.75 3.72
N LYS A 38 13.64 -7.09 2.55
CA LYS A 38 14.86 -6.85 1.80
C LYS A 38 15.59 -5.59 2.26
N GLY A 39 15.00 -4.77 3.12
CA GLY A 39 15.61 -3.53 3.63
C GLY A 39 15.36 -2.33 2.71
N MET A 40 14.26 -2.35 1.94
CA MET A 40 13.78 -1.17 1.21
C MET A 40 12.72 -0.45 2.03
N THR A 41 12.63 0.87 1.85
CA THR A 41 11.51 1.68 2.36
C THR A 41 10.31 1.57 1.41
N VAL A 42 9.13 1.27 1.94
CA VAL A 42 7.90 1.12 1.15
C VAL A 42 7.03 2.37 1.28
N ILE A 43 6.62 2.93 0.14
CA ILE A 43 5.55 3.90 0.05
C ILE A 43 4.27 3.11 -0.28
N PHE A 44 3.45 2.86 0.73
CA PHE A 44 2.22 2.09 0.61
C PHE A 44 1.05 3.00 0.35
N CYS A 45 0.45 2.86 -0.83
CA CYS A 45 -0.64 3.70 -1.28
C CYS A 45 -2.01 3.11 -0.88
N VAL A 46 -2.87 4.00 -0.38
CA VAL A 46 -4.26 3.73 0.01
C VAL A 46 -5.17 4.83 -0.52
N GLY A 47 -6.43 4.52 -0.77
CA GLY A 47 -7.38 5.50 -1.26
C GLY A 47 -8.68 4.88 -1.73
N GLU A 48 -9.78 5.59 -1.54
CA GLU A 48 -11.11 5.22 -2.01
C GLU A 48 -11.49 5.92 -3.32
N THR A 49 -12.26 5.23 -4.15
CA THR A 49 -12.85 5.74 -5.39
C THR A 49 -14.02 6.69 -5.14
N LEU A 50 -14.45 7.40 -6.18
CA LEU A 50 -15.60 8.30 -6.11
C LEU A 50 -16.89 7.58 -5.70
N ASP A 51 -17.12 6.37 -6.22
CA ASP A 51 -18.31 5.60 -5.91
C ASP A 51 -18.31 5.09 -4.47
N GLU A 52 -17.15 4.66 -3.96
CA GLU A 52 -16.98 4.28 -2.56
C GLU A 52 -17.19 5.47 -1.62
N ARG A 53 -16.65 6.65 -1.96
CA ARG A 53 -16.85 7.87 -1.18
C ARG A 53 -18.31 8.30 -1.16
N LYS A 54 -19.00 8.31 -2.31
CA LYS A 54 -20.44 8.61 -2.40
C LYS A 54 -21.30 7.61 -1.62
N ALA A 55 -20.83 6.37 -1.47
CA ALA A 55 -21.44 5.35 -0.64
C ALA A 55 -21.06 5.46 0.86
N ASN A 56 -20.36 6.52 1.29
CA ASN A 56 -19.84 6.71 2.64
C ASN A 56 -18.89 5.60 3.13
N ARG A 57 -18.19 4.93 2.21
CA ARG A 57 -17.26 3.82 2.50
C ARG A 57 -15.79 4.24 2.58
N THR A 58 -15.49 5.54 2.66
CA THR A 58 -14.10 6.04 2.75
C THR A 58 -13.30 5.34 3.84
N MET A 59 -13.83 5.28 5.07
CA MET A 59 -13.12 4.65 6.18
C MET A 59 -13.00 3.14 5.98
N GLU A 60 -14.08 2.49 5.56
CA GLU A 60 -14.11 1.03 5.31
C GLU A 60 -13.02 0.62 4.32
N VAL A 61 -12.92 1.30 3.18
CA VAL A 61 -11.96 0.98 2.13
C VAL A 61 -10.52 1.22 2.60
N ASN A 62 -10.24 2.39 3.18
CA ASN A 62 -8.88 2.71 3.63
C ASN A 62 -8.44 1.81 4.80
N ILE A 63 -9.35 1.46 5.72
CA ILE A 63 -9.06 0.51 6.80
C ILE A 63 -8.75 -0.87 6.22
N ALA A 64 -9.57 -1.40 5.29
CA ALA A 64 -9.32 -2.72 4.69
C ALA A 64 -7.94 -2.81 4.01
N GLN A 65 -7.56 -1.77 3.27
CA GLN A 65 -6.25 -1.68 2.61
C GLN A 65 -5.09 -1.66 3.63
N LEU A 66 -5.24 -0.92 4.73
CA LEU A 66 -4.25 -0.85 5.81
C LEU A 66 -4.21 -2.15 6.64
N GLU A 67 -5.35 -2.78 6.89
CA GLU A 67 -5.45 -4.06 7.60
C GLU A 67 -4.75 -5.18 6.84
N ALA A 68 -4.85 -5.19 5.50
CA ALA A 68 -4.10 -6.16 4.69
C ALA A 68 -2.59 -6.02 4.92
N LEU A 69 -2.06 -4.78 4.96
CA LEU A 69 -0.66 -4.53 5.31
C LEU A 69 -0.36 -4.97 6.74
N GLY A 70 -1.22 -4.61 7.70
CA GLY A 70 -1.06 -4.97 9.11
C GLY A 70 -1.00 -6.48 9.35
N LYS A 71 -1.82 -7.26 8.65
CA LYS A 71 -1.80 -8.74 8.71
C LYS A 71 -0.45 -9.31 8.26
N GLU A 72 0.19 -8.69 7.27
CA GLU A 72 1.47 -9.15 6.75
C GLU A 72 2.67 -8.73 7.62
N LEU A 73 2.63 -7.52 8.20
CA LEU A 73 3.73 -6.97 9.01
C LEU A 73 3.65 -7.35 10.51
N GLY A 74 2.46 -7.67 11.02
CA GLY A 74 2.23 -7.91 12.43
C GLY A 74 2.67 -6.73 13.30
N GLU A 75 3.23 -7.02 14.47
CA GLU A 75 3.70 -6.00 15.43
C GLU A 75 5.17 -5.58 15.23
N SER A 76 5.78 -5.91 14.09
CA SER A 76 7.20 -5.67 13.85
C SER A 76 7.54 -4.18 13.72
N LYS A 77 7.92 -3.55 14.84
CA LYS A 77 8.32 -2.13 14.88
C LYS A 77 9.43 -1.78 13.89
N MET A 78 10.32 -2.72 13.59
CA MET A 78 11.40 -2.50 12.63
C MET A 78 10.88 -2.39 11.20
N LEU A 79 9.94 -3.24 10.80
CA LEU A 79 9.33 -3.14 9.47
C LEU A 79 8.47 -1.88 9.35
N TRP A 80 7.70 -1.56 10.39
CA TRP A 80 6.85 -0.36 10.40
C TRP A 80 7.62 0.96 10.30
N LYS A 81 8.87 1.03 10.76
CA LYS A 81 9.73 2.22 10.60
C LYS A 81 10.08 2.52 9.14
N GLU A 82 10.05 1.51 8.29
CA GLU A 82 10.38 1.61 6.87
C GLU A 82 9.13 1.76 5.98
N VAL A 83 7.97 2.06 6.57
CA VAL A 83 6.71 2.27 5.85
C VAL A 83 6.34 3.75 5.86
N VAL A 84 6.07 4.28 4.67
CA VAL A 84 5.40 5.55 4.43
C VAL A 84 4.00 5.26 3.91
N ILE A 85 2.96 5.84 4.52
CA ILE A 85 1.60 5.74 4.00
C ILE A 85 1.32 6.94 3.11
N ALA A 86 0.91 6.67 1.87
CA ALA A 86 0.47 7.69 0.92
C ALA A 86 -1.04 7.55 0.71
N TYR A 87 -1.82 8.50 1.23
CA TYR A 87 -3.25 8.60 0.92
C TYR A 87 -3.43 9.29 -0.43
N GLU A 88 -4.04 8.58 -1.37
CA GLU A 88 -4.45 9.08 -2.67
C GLU A 88 -5.96 9.39 -2.62
N PRO A 89 -6.39 10.66 -2.81
CA PRO A 89 -7.80 10.98 -2.97
C PRO A 89 -8.29 10.53 -4.36
N VAL A 90 -8.37 9.22 -4.62
CA VAL A 90 -8.69 8.64 -5.93
C VAL A 90 -10.05 9.15 -6.45
N TRP A 91 -10.96 9.49 -5.54
CA TRP A 91 -12.25 10.11 -5.82
C TRP A 91 -12.17 11.49 -6.51
N SER A 92 -11.03 12.19 -6.45
CA SER A 92 -10.84 13.52 -7.06
C SER A 92 -9.86 13.54 -8.25
N ILE A 93 -9.44 12.36 -8.72
CA ILE A 93 -8.54 12.20 -9.87
C ILE A 93 -9.35 11.96 -11.15
#